data_AF-A0A6A8QJJ8-F1
#
_entry.id   AF-A0A6A8QJJ8-F1
#
_cell.length_a   1.000
_cell.length_b   1.000
_cell.length_c   1.000
_cell.angle_alpha   90.00
_cell.angle_beta   90.00
_cell.angle_gamma   90.00
#
_symmetry.space_group_name_H-M   'P 1'
#
loop_
_entity.id
_entity.type
_entity.pdbx_description
1 polymer ?
#
loop_
_entity_poly.entity_id
_entity_poly.type
_entity_poly.pdbx_seq_one_letter_code
_entity_poly.pdbx_strand_id
1 'polypeptide(L)'
;MTDTEDPIRLFLLTALADGTSKAPQELARAFYAQRAKAGDPPDAWRRYLTAMRQQAMSLARSGDLEFLRKGKPVAPDDVKGVVRIRLKTDQH
;
A
#
# COMPACT_ATOMS: atom_id res chain seq x y z
N MET A 1 23.04 10.72 -1.01
CA MET A 1 23.38 9.86 -2.17
C MET A 1 22.18 8.98 -2.43
N THR A 2 21.39 9.40 -3.42
CA THR A 2 20.23 8.71 -4.03
C THR A 2 19.25 8.06 -3.06
N ASP A 3 18.36 8.86 -2.48
CA ASP A 3 17.07 8.37 -1.98
C ASP A 3 16.29 7.87 -3.19
N THR A 4 16.52 6.60 -3.52
CA THR A 4 15.74 5.86 -4.50
C THR A 4 14.42 5.59 -3.82
N GLU A 5 13.58 6.62 -3.67
CA GLU A 5 12.26 6.45 -3.10
C GLU A 5 11.54 5.40 -3.95
N ASP A 6 11.33 4.23 -3.35
CA ASP A 6 10.73 3.10 -4.04
C ASP A 6 9.41 3.58 -4.65
N PRO A 7 9.18 3.42 -5.97
CA PRO A 7 8.00 3.99 -6.62
C PRO A 7 6.70 3.44 -6.02
N ILE A 8 6.75 2.25 -5.40
CA ILE A 8 5.63 1.68 -4.66
C ILE A 8 5.37 2.48 -3.39
N ARG A 9 6.41 2.87 -2.66
CA ARG A 9 6.31 3.68 -1.44
C ARG A 9 5.65 5.03 -1.74
N LEU A 10 6.18 5.76 -2.72
CA LEU A 10 5.60 7.02 -3.19
C LEU A 10 4.14 6.85 -3.60
N PHE A 11 3.86 5.82 -4.39
CA PHE A 11 2.50 5.54 -4.83
C PHE A 11 1.55 5.26 -3.66
N LEU A 12 1.97 4.51 -2.64
CA LEU A 12 1.15 4.24 -1.45
C LEU A 12 0.76 5.55 -0.75
N LEU A 13 1.72 6.45 -0.54
CA LEU A 13 1.48 7.74 0.12
C LEU A 13 0.52 8.60 -0.71
N THR A 14 0.76 8.73 -2.02
CA THR A 14 -0.10 9.50 -2.93
C THR A 14 -1.51 8.90 -3.03
N ALA A 15 -1.64 7.58 -3.19
CA ALA A 15 -2.93 6.93 -3.39
C ALA A 15 -3.82 6.93 -2.12
N LEU A 16 -3.21 7.16 -0.95
CA LEU A 16 -3.87 7.25 0.35
C LEU A 16 -3.96 8.70 0.87
N ALA A 17 -3.40 9.68 0.15
CA ALA A 17 -3.38 11.10 0.50
C ALA A 17 -4.77 11.69 0.77
N ASP A 18 -5.80 11.20 0.07
CA ASP A 18 -7.19 11.60 0.27
C ASP A 18 -7.80 11.12 1.61
N GLY A 19 -7.00 10.53 2.52
CA GLY A 19 -7.47 9.96 3.79
C GLY A 19 -8.31 8.69 3.65
N THR A 20 -8.45 8.17 2.43
CA THR A 20 -9.22 6.96 2.16
C THR A 20 -8.45 5.71 2.57
N SER A 21 -9.18 4.67 3.01
CA SER A 21 -8.59 3.37 3.28
C SER A 21 -8.76 2.43 2.07
N LYS A 22 -7.66 1.89 1.55
CA LYS A 22 -7.67 1.00 0.38
C LYS A 22 -7.06 -0.35 0.71
N ALA A 23 -7.54 -1.42 0.08
CA ALA A 23 -6.93 -2.74 0.25
C ALA A 23 -5.59 -2.79 -0.52
N PRO A 24 -4.58 -3.56 -0.05
CA PRO A 24 -3.31 -3.72 -0.76
C PRO A 24 -3.48 -4.26 -2.19
N GLN A 25 -4.51 -5.07 -2.43
CA GLN A 25 -4.86 -5.55 -3.77
C GLN A 25 -5.30 -4.43 -4.71
N GLU A 26 -6.10 -3.48 -4.21
CA GLU A 26 -6.57 -2.35 -5.02
C GLU A 26 -5.40 -1.44 -5.38
N LEU A 27 -4.51 -1.19 -4.41
CA LEU A 27 -3.29 -0.39 -4.62
C LEU A 27 -2.35 -1.06 -5.63
N ALA A 28 -2.12 -2.37 -5.51
CA ALA A 28 -1.29 -3.12 -6.46
C ALA A 28 -1.87 -3.10 -7.88
N ARG A 29 -3.19 -3.26 -8.01
CA ARG A 29 -3.89 -3.18 -9.31
C ARG A 29 -3.83 -1.78 -9.90
N ALA A 30 -4.08 -0.73 -9.11
CA ALA A 30 -4.01 0.65 -9.56
C ALA A 30 -2.59 1.05 -9.99
N PHE A 31 -1.57 0.61 -9.25
CA PHE A 31 -0.17 0.81 -9.62
C PHE A 31 0.19 0.09 -10.91
N TYR A 32 -0.25 -1.16 -11.05
CA TYR A 32 -0.04 -1.92 -12.28
C TYR A 32 -0.77 -1.30 -13.47
N ALA A 33 -2.03 -0.89 -13.30
CA ALA A 33 -2.84 -0.31 -14.37
C ALA A 33 -2.21 0.96 -14.98
N GLN A 34 -1.51 1.76 -14.18
CA GLN A 34 -0.76 2.94 -14.66
C GLN A 34 0.49 2.60 -15.48
N ARG A 35 1.00 1.36 -15.38
CA ARG A 35 2.24 0.91 -16.02
C ARG A 35 2.04 -0.20 -17.06
N ALA A 36 0.89 -0.86 -17.02
CA ALA A 36 0.54 -1.96 -17.91
C ALA A 36 0.52 -1.45 -19.36
N LYS A 37 1.10 -2.22 -20.27
CA LYS A 37 1.12 -1.93 -21.70
C LYS A 37 0.13 -2.82 -22.46
N ALA A 38 -0.11 -2.50 -23.73
CA ALA A 38 -0.87 -3.40 -24.59
C ALA A 38 -0.13 -4.75 -24.70
N GLY A 39 -0.74 -5.84 -24.21
CA GLY A 39 -0.18 -7.19 -24.20
C GLY A 39 0.31 -7.70 -22.83
N ASP A 40 0.30 -6.84 -21.81
CA ASP A 40 0.68 -7.21 -20.44
C ASP A 40 -0.42 -8.08 -19.78
N PRO A 41 -0.08 -9.19 -19.10
CA PRO A 41 -1.09 -10.13 -18.60
C PRO A 41 -1.92 -9.52 -17.46
N PRO A 42 -3.23 -9.80 -17.39
CA PRO A 42 -4.12 -9.21 -16.39
C PRO A 42 -3.79 -9.63 -14.95
N ASP A 43 -2.94 -10.64 -14.75
CA ASP A 43 -2.52 -11.17 -13.44
C ASP A 43 -1.15 -10.67 -12.98
N ALA A 44 -0.41 -9.90 -13.79
CA ALA A 44 0.92 -9.43 -13.40
C ALA A 44 0.92 -8.49 -12.18
N TRP A 45 -0.22 -7.88 -11.82
CA TRP A 45 -0.36 -7.12 -10.58
C TRP A 45 -0.04 -7.93 -9.32
N ARG A 46 -0.18 -9.27 -9.37
CA ARG A 46 0.05 -10.17 -8.23
C ARG A 46 1.49 -10.11 -7.72
N ARG A 47 2.47 -9.84 -8.59
CA ARG A 47 3.89 -9.68 -8.19
C ARG A 47 4.10 -8.41 -7.36
N TYR A 48 3.36 -7.35 -7.70
CA TYR A 48 3.42 -6.08 -6.97
C TYR A 48 2.69 -6.15 -5.64
N LEU A 49 1.77 -7.09 -5.46
CA LEU A 49 1.06 -7.27 -4.20
C LEU A 49 2.00 -7.56 -3.03
N THR A 50 3.00 -8.42 -3.25
CA THR A 50 3.99 -8.76 -2.22
C THR A 50 4.85 -7.54 -1.88
N ALA A 51 5.34 -6.83 -2.90
CA ALA A 51 6.14 -5.62 -2.70
C ALA A 51 5.32 -4.49 -2.02
N MET A 52 4.07 -4.28 -2.44
CA MET A 52 3.13 -3.33 -1.82
C MET A 52 2.92 -3.64 -0.34
N ARG A 53 2.71 -4.92 0.02
CA ARG A 53 2.57 -5.32 1.42
C ARG A 53 3.83 -5.04 2.22
N GLN A 54 5.00 -5.36 1.69
CA GLN A 54 6.28 -5.09 2.36
C GLN A 54 6.50 -3.60 2.60
N GLN A 55 6.28 -2.77 1.58
CA GLN A 55 6.43 -1.30 1.71
C GLN A 55 5.39 -0.72 2.68
N ALA A 56 4.13 -1.16 2.59
CA ALA A 56 3.09 -0.72 3.52
C ALA A 56 3.39 -1.15 4.98
N MET A 57 3.92 -2.36 5.19
CA MET A 57 4.37 -2.81 6.51
C MET A 57 5.53 -1.97 7.04
N SER A 58 6.50 -1.64 6.19
CA SER A 58 7.62 -0.77 6.58
C SER A 58 7.12 0.62 6.99
N LEU A 59 6.28 1.24 6.17
CA LEU A 59 5.68 2.54 6.46
C LEU A 59 4.82 2.52 7.74
N ALA A 60 4.06 1.45 7.96
CA ALA A 60 3.26 1.31 9.17
C ALA A 60 4.11 1.13 10.43
N ARG A 61 5.26 0.46 10.32
CA ARG A 61 6.24 0.36 11.42
C ARG A 61 6.92 1.71 11.69
N SER A 62 7.15 2.53 10.66
CA SER A 62 7.63 3.90 10.79
C SER A 62 6.59 4.87 11.34
N GLY A 63 5.31 4.49 11.32
CA GLY A 63 4.20 5.31 11.81
C GLY A 63 3.58 6.22 10.74
N ASP A 64 3.96 6.08 9.47
CA ASP A 64 3.37 6.84 8.36
C ASP A 64 2.01 6.30 7.94
N LEU A 65 1.84 4.97 8.01
CA LEU A 65 0.62 4.26 7.62
C LEU A 65 0.04 3.48 8.80
N GLU A 66 -1.22 3.09 8.66
CA GLU A 66 -1.86 2.17 9.59
C GLU A 66 -2.73 1.16 8.84
N PHE A 67 -2.74 -0.06 9.35
CA PHE A 67 -3.59 -1.12 8.84
C PHE A 67 -4.91 -1.13 9.60
N LEU A 68 -6.00 -1.29 8.87
CA LEU A 68 -7.34 -1.41 9.40
C LEU A 68 -7.90 -2.80 9.13
N ARG A 69 -8.48 -3.42 10.16
CA ARG A 69 -9.22 -4.67 10.07
C ARG A 69 -10.60 -4.47 10.68
N LYS A 70 -11.64 -4.71 9.88
CA LYS A 70 -13.05 -4.44 10.26
C LYS A 70 -13.22 -3.03 10.86
N GLY A 71 -12.53 -2.03 10.29
CA GLY A 71 -12.57 -0.63 10.73
C GLY A 71 -11.70 -0.30 11.95
N LYS A 72 -11.02 -1.27 12.55
CA LYS A 72 -10.14 -1.03 13.70
C LYS A 72 -8.66 -1.03 13.30
N PRO A 73 -7.83 -0.11 13.82
CA PRO A 73 -6.39 -0.16 13.62
C PRO A 73 -5.82 -1.45 14.20
N VAL A 74 -4.94 -2.09 13.44
CA VAL A 74 -4.26 -3.35 13.75
C VAL A 74 -2.76 -3.13 13.59
N ALA A 75 -1.99 -3.69 14.53
CA ALA A 75 -0.54 -3.63 14.47
C ALA A 75 -0.01 -4.30 13.20
N PRO A 76 1.03 -3.76 12.54
CA PRO A 76 1.56 -4.30 11.30
C PRO A 76 2.02 -5.77 11.41
N ASP A 77 2.39 -6.22 12.61
CA ASP A 77 2.79 -7.60 12.90
C ASP A 77 1.60 -8.59 12.97
N ASP A 78 0.42 -8.11 13.36
CA ASP A 78 -0.81 -8.92 13.45
C ASP A 78 -1.63 -8.89 12.15
N VAL A 79 -1.13 -8.24 11.10
CA VAL A 79 -1.79 -8.15 9.80
C VAL A 79 -1.87 -9.52 9.14
N LYS A 80 -3.04 -10.17 9.25
CA LYS A 80 -3.37 -11.44 8.58
C LYS A 80 -4.64 -11.32 7.74
N GLY A 81 -4.55 -11.77 6.49
CA GLY A 81 -5.69 -11.83 5.57
C GLY A 81 -6.10 -10.48 4.97
N VAL A 82 -7.41 -10.24 4.88
CA VAL A 82 -7.97 -9.03 4.25
C VAL A 82 -7.91 -7.85 5.22
N VAL A 83 -7.05 -6.89 4.90
CA VAL A 83 -6.87 -5.63 5.64
C VAL A 83 -6.96 -4.45 4.68
N ARG A 84 -7.27 -3.27 5.21
CA ARG A 84 -7.16 -2.00 4.50
C ARG A 84 -5.96 -1.23 5.04
N ILE A 85 -5.41 -0.34 4.22
CA ILE A 85 -4.29 0.53 4.56
C ILE A 85 -4.81 1.94 4.42
N ARG A 86 -4.47 2.82 5.37
CA ARG A 86 -4.68 4.26 5.25
C ARG A 86 -3.45 5.01 5.74
N LEU A 87 -3.33 6.28 5.35
CA LEU A 87 -2.40 7.19 6.02
C LEU A 87 -2.77 7.30 7.49
N LYS A 88 -1.77 7.24 8.36
CA LYS A 88 -1.94 7.63 9.74
C LYS A 88 -2.11 9.14 9.72
N THR A 89 -3.35 9.62 9.86
CA THR A 89 -3.57 11.04 10.10
C THR A 89 -3.06 11.26 11.52
N ASP A 90 -1.88 11.85 11.62
CA ASP A 90 -1.33 12.26 12.91
C ASP A 90 -2.29 13.31 13.47
N GLN A 91 -3.14 12.91 14.41
CA GLN A 91 -3.74 13.84 15.35
C GLN A 91 -2.66 14.08 16.41
N HIS A 92 -1.75 15.00 16.12
CA HIS A 92 -0.93 15.64 17.16
C HIS A 92 -1.56 16.96 17.55
#